data_AF-A0A918ZXN9-F1
#
_entry.id   AF-A0A918ZXN9-F1
#
_cell.length_a   1.000
_cell.length_b   1.000
_cell.length_c   1.000
_cell.angle_alpha   90.00
_cell.angle_beta   90.00
_cell.angle_gamma   90.00
#
_symmetry.space_group_name_H-M   'P 1'
#
loop_
_entity.id
_entity.type
_entity.pdbx_description
1 polymer ?
#
loop_
_entity_poly.entity_id
_entity_poly.type
_entity_poly.pdbx_seq_one_letter_code
_entity_poly.pdbx_strand_id
1 'polypeptide(L)'
;MIAQDNPGASDAELLRRDRLAHELMFLGRGNRVVYAGDEQGFTGSGGDNAARQPLFATDAPAYRDDDQIGTDRTHARDAYDTRHPLYRAVARLSELTRRHPALRDGVFTDRYPGPADGPGVYAYSRTDPRKRVEYVVAHNNATGARTVRIPTGAAHRRYTPLYGTNAPVRSGADRGVTVTVPALSSVVLQADGPLPGPDARPRVTLRAPEEGATGTVELTADVDGGELNRVVFAARQGHGPWQVLGTADHAPYKVTQHLDPALPESTALCYKAVVVDSGGRAAHALATSSTGRPPSPVRPALQRAHAVVHYRRPDGDYEGWRLRTGAGGAPAAFTGRDAYGAFAWVPLAKGATSLTYTVEKDVPDDESLDIGLYGNEGWRVAGESAYLTPALGGALGLDLAASRVRWLDEDTVVRPAGGAGVASRQLVYAPRGGITLRDGALSDEGHWLRLRPAGPGAGRRPGLADGETVLTVDPRDRDRVPDARRARQLLATERGADGALIGATGVRQGN
;
A
#
# COMPACT_ATOMS: atom_id res chain seq x y z
N MET A 1 -7.59 9.69 -18.19
CA MET A 1 -8.39 8.45 -18.29
C MET A 1 -9.77 8.69 -18.88
N ILE A 2 -10.69 9.45 -18.24
CA ILE A 2 -12.07 9.63 -18.77
C ILE A 2 -12.10 10.11 -20.23
N ALA A 3 -11.33 11.14 -20.58
CA ALA A 3 -11.27 11.64 -21.96
C ALA A 3 -10.61 10.64 -22.94
N GLN A 4 -9.60 9.88 -22.48
CA GLN A 4 -8.90 8.87 -23.29
C GLN A 4 -9.84 7.71 -23.65
N ASP A 5 -10.69 7.30 -22.71
CA ASP A 5 -11.67 6.22 -22.91
C ASP A 5 -12.93 6.68 -23.68
N ASN A 6 -13.09 7.99 -23.89
CA ASN A 6 -14.26 8.58 -24.54
C ASN A 6 -13.84 9.61 -25.61
N PRO A 7 -13.12 9.17 -26.67
CA PRO A 7 -12.63 10.08 -27.70
C PRO A 7 -13.78 10.80 -28.39
N GLY A 8 -13.67 12.13 -28.50
CA GLY A 8 -14.69 12.99 -29.12
C GLY A 8 -15.87 13.35 -28.22
N ALA A 9 -15.88 12.93 -26.95
CA ALA A 9 -16.88 13.39 -25.99
C ALA A 9 -16.75 14.90 -25.72
N SER A 10 -17.90 15.59 -25.66
CA SER A 10 -17.93 17.01 -25.28
C SER A 10 -17.54 17.20 -23.80
N ASP A 11 -17.05 18.39 -23.43
CA ASP A 11 -16.77 18.76 -22.03
C ASP A 11 -17.98 18.48 -21.12
N ALA A 12 -19.19 18.83 -21.57
CA ALA A 12 -20.41 18.58 -20.82
C ALA A 12 -20.68 17.08 -20.56
N GLU A 13 -20.22 16.19 -21.44
CA GLU A 13 -20.27 14.74 -21.22
C GLU A 13 -19.18 14.27 -20.25
N LEU A 14 -17.95 14.76 -20.41
CA LEU A 14 -16.83 14.45 -19.51
C LEU A 14 -17.15 14.86 -18.07
N LEU A 15 -17.71 16.06 -17.88
CA LEU A 15 -18.20 16.54 -16.59
C LEU A 15 -19.27 15.63 -15.98
N ARG A 16 -20.18 15.08 -16.79
CA ARG A 16 -21.20 14.12 -16.30
C ARG A 16 -20.58 12.80 -15.88
N ARG A 17 -19.60 12.29 -16.65
CA ARG A 17 -18.87 11.06 -16.33
C ARG A 17 -18.07 11.20 -15.04
N ASP A 18 -17.42 12.34 -14.86
CA ASP A 18 -16.66 12.62 -13.65
C ASP A 18 -17.58 12.78 -12.41
N ARG A 19 -18.69 13.51 -12.56
CA ARG A 19 -19.75 13.51 -11.53
C ARG A 19 -20.21 12.09 -11.20
N LEU A 20 -20.47 11.24 -12.21
CA LEU A 20 -20.88 9.86 -11.99
C LEU A 20 -19.83 9.07 -11.20
N ALA A 21 -18.54 9.28 -11.48
CA ALA A 21 -17.46 8.66 -10.70
C ALA A 21 -17.53 9.04 -9.21
N HIS A 22 -17.77 10.32 -8.89
CA HIS A 22 -18.04 10.73 -7.52
C HIS A 22 -19.32 10.12 -6.94
N GLU A 23 -20.39 9.99 -7.72
CA GLU A 23 -21.63 9.32 -7.26
C GLU A 23 -21.38 7.86 -6.90
N LEU A 24 -20.61 7.12 -7.72
CA LEU A 24 -20.19 5.74 -7.40
C LEU A 24 -19.38 5.69 -6.10
N MET A 25 -18.38 6.57 -5.97
CA MET A 25 -17.53 6.62 -4.78
C MET A 25 -18.34 6.94 -3.51
N PHE A 26 -19.26 7.90 -3.58
CA PHE A 26 -20.03 8.33 -2.41
C PHE A 26 -21.17 7.36 -2.05
N LEU A 27 -21.79 6.68 -3.01
CA LEU A 27 -22.96 5.84 -2.73
C LEU A 27 -22.58 4.35 -2.53
N GLY A 28 -21.41 3.95 -3.03
CA GLY A 28 -20.83 2.62 -2.83
C GLY A 28 -20.36 2.36 -1.41
N ARG A 29 -19.82 1.15 -1.18
CA ARG A 29 -19.17 0.76 0.07
C ARG A 29 -17.73 1.27 0.13
N GLY A 30 -17.20 1.43 1.34
CA GLY A 30 -15.80 1.78 1.57
C GLY A 30 -15.58 3.24 1.98
N ASN A 31 -14.30 3.62 2.03
CA ASN A 31 -13.88 4.97 2.40
C ASN A 31 -13.89 5.89 1.19
N ARG A 32 -14.39 7.11 1.37
CA ARG A 32 -14.48 8.11 0.32
C ARG A 32 -13.31 9.04 0.44
N VAL A 33 -12.48 9.06 -0.59
CA VAL A 33 -11.27 9.88 -0.65
C VAL A 33 -11.33 10.65 -1.96
N VAL A 34 -11.52 11.97 -1.86
CA VAL A 34 -11.50 12.88 -3.00
C VAL A 34 -10.09 13.45 -3.09
N TYR A 35 -9.51 13.45 -4.29
CA TYR A 35 -8.19 14.04 -4.47
C TYR A 35 -8.30 15.56 -4.59
N ALA A 36 -7.29 16.29 -4.12
CA ALA A 36 -7.34 17.75 -4.12
C ALA A 36 -7.36 18.27 -5.57
N GLY A 37 -8.36 19.08 -5.91
CA GLY A 37 -8.54 19.63 -7.25
C GLY A 37 -9.59 18.91 -8.09
N ASP A 38 -10.01 17.69 -7.73
CA ASP A 38 -11.13 16.99 -8.38
C ASP A 38 -12.38 17.86 -8.33
N GLU A 39 -12.65 18.47 -7.18
CA GLU A 39 -13.82 19.33 -6.97
C GLU A 39 -13.77 20.63 -7.79
N GLN A 40 -12.60 20.96 -8.33
CA GLN A 40 -12.29 22.12 -9.16
C GLN A 40 -12.10 21.77 -10.65
N GLY A 41 -12.33 20.50 -11.02
CA GLY A 41 -12.26 20.04 -12.41
C GLY A 41 -10.83 19.83 -12.93
N PHE A 42 -9.83 19.70 -12.05
CA PHE A 42 -8.44 19.50 -12.50
C PHE A 42 -8.32 18.27 -13.39
N THR A 43 -7.65 18.46 -14.54
CA THR A 43 -7.23 17.36 -15.40
C THR A 43 -5.71 17.26 -15.42
N GLY A 44 -5.18 16.29 -16.13
CA GLY A 44 -3.73 16.17 -16.32
C GLY A 44 -3.39 15.26 -17.49
N SER A 45 -2.22 15.48 -18.05
CA SER A 45 -1.64 14.69 -19.15
C SER A 45 -1.30 13.23 -18.77
N GLY A 46 -1.35 12.89 -17.48
CA GLY A 46 -1.21 11.52 -16.96
C GLY A 46 0.17 11.21 -16.36
N GLY A 47 0.23 10.17 -15.51
CA GLY A 47 1.40 9.85 -14.70
C GLY A 47 1.43 10.62 -13.37
N ASP A 48 2.39 10.28 -12.50
CA ASP A 48 2.42 10.74 -11.11
C ASP A 48 2.62 12.26 -10.99
N ASN A 49 3.62 12.82 -11.69
CA ASN A 49 3.95 14.25 -11.59
C ASN A 49 2.88 15.17 -12.22
N ALA A 50 2.22 14.69 -13.29
CA ALA A 50 1.20 15.44 -14.00
C ALA A 50 -0.19 15.36 -13.33
N ALA A 51 -0.29 14.76 -12.14
CA ALA A 51 -1.51 14.70 -11.34
C ALA A 51 -1.39 15.52 -10.04
N ARG A 52 -0.30 16.29 -9.87
CA ARG A 52 0.04 17.01 -8.63
C ARG A 52 -0.04 18.53 -8.78
N GLN A 53 -0.96 19.01 -9.63
CA GLN A 53 -1.20 20.44 -9.84
C GLN A 53 -1.48 21.15 -8.50
N PRO A 54 -0.89 22.32 -8.23
CA PRO A 54 -1.22 23.09 -7.04
C PRO A 54 -2.62 23.70 -7.15
N LEU A 55 -3.30 23.86 -5.99
CA LEU A 55 -4.56 24.61 -5.90
C LEU A 55 -4.37 26.13 -5.98
N PHE A 56 -3.16 26.63 -5.77
CA PHE A 56 -2.81 28.04 -5.98
C PHE A 56 -2.37 28.29 -7.42
N ALA A 57 -2.47 29.54 -7.86
CA ALA A 57 -2.03 29.98 -9.18
C ALA A 57 -0.57 29.56 -9.44
N THR A 58 -0.32 29.02 -10.62
CA THR A 58 1.01 28.54 -11.01
C THR A 58 1.37 28.94 -12.42
N ASP A 59 2.66 29.24 -12.59
CA ASP A 59 3.28 29.53 -13.88
C ASP A 59 4.08 28.34 -14.45
N ALA A 60 4.02 27.18 -13.79
CA ALA A 60 4.68 25.97 -14.24
C ALA A 60 4.17 25.56 -15.64
N PRO A 61 5.05 25.50 -16.66
CA PRO A 61 4.62 25.17 -18.02
C PRO A 61 3.91 23.82 -18.13
N ALA A 62 4.26 22.86 -17.29
CA ALA A 62 3.70 21.51 -17.29
C ALA A 62 2.21 21.41 -16.90
N TYR A 63 1.61 22.49 -16.37
CA TYR A 63 0.21 22.52 -15.92
C TYR A 63 -0.61 23.62 -16.60
N ARG A 64 0.02 24.53 -17.36
CA ARG A 64 -0.65 25.75 -17.83
C ARG A 64 -1.65 25.44 -18.94
N ASP A 65 -1.40 24.40 -19.71
CA ASP A 65 -2.22 23.92 -20.81
C ASP A 65 -3.19 22.79 -20.41
N ASP A 66 -3.15 22.34 -19.14
CA ASP A 66 -4.14 21.40 -18.63
C ASP A 66 -5.53 22.07 -18.62
N ASP A 67 -6.47 21.40 -19.28
CA ASP A 67 -7.88 21.80 -19.28
C ASP A 67 -8.50 21.59 -17.89
N GLN A 68 -9.57 22.31 -17.59
CA GLN A 68 -10.30 22.15 -16.34
C GLN A 68 -11.78 21.90 -16.61
N ILE A 69 -12.21 20.66 -16.39
CA ILE A 69 -13.55 20.21 -16.77
C ILE A 69 -14.61 20.99 -15.99
N GLY A 70 -15.55 21.60 -16.72
CA GLY A 70 -16.67 22.35 -16.13
C GLY A 70 -16.37 23.80 -15.76
N THR A 71 -15.24 24.36 -16.20
CA THR A 71 -14.90 25.78 -16.02
C THR A 71 -13.93 26.29 -17.09
N ASP A 72 -14.06 27.55 -17.52
CA ASP A 72 -13.07 28.21 -18.39
C ASP A 72 -11.85 28.76 -17.60
N ARG A 73 -11.67 28.29 -16.36
CA ARG A 73 -10.58 28.76 -15.48
C ARG A 73 -9.32 27.99 -15.88
N THR A 74 -8.18 28.68 -15.81
CA THR A 74 -6.87 28.04 -16.02
C THR A 74 -6.09 27.97 -14.71
N HIS A 75 -4.98 27.24 -14.72
CA HIS A 75 -4.06 27.17 -13.59
C HIS A 75 -3.34 28.51 -13.27
N ALA A 76 -3.58 29.57 -14.05
CA ALA A 76 -3.10 30.93 -13.75
C ALA A 76 -3.86 31.62 -12.60
N ARG A 77 -4.88 30.98 -12.03
CA ARG A 77 -5.66 31.47 -10.89
C ARG A 77 -5.89 30.38 -9.87
N ASP A 78 -5.99 30.77 -8.61
CA ASP A 78 -6.34 29.89 -7.50
C ASP A 78 -7.65 29.12 -7.74
N ALA A 79 -7.69 27.89 -7.25
CA ALA A 79 -8.75 26.90 -7.46
C ALA A 79 -9.53 26.64 -6.15
N TYR A 80 -10.28 27.64 -5.69
CA TYR A 80 -11.13 27.53 -4.48
C TYR A 80 -12.60 27.88 -4.75
N ASP A 81 -13.10 27.66 -5.98
CA ASP A 81 -14.47 28.04 -6.34
C ASP A 81 -15.49 27.04 -5.79
N THR A 82 -16.22 27.44 -4.74
CA THR A 82 -17.30 26.64 -4.14
C THR A 82 -18.55 26.57 -5.01
N ARG A 83 -18.62 27.35 -6.10
CA ARG A 83 -19.71 27.33 -7.07
C ARG A 83 -19.46 26.35 -8.21
N HIS A 84 -18.25 25.78 -8.30
CA HIS A 84 -17.87 24.79 -9.31
C HIS A 84 -18.87 23.62 -9.33
N PRO A 85 -19.29 23.12 -10.52
CA PRO A 85 -20.30 22.07 -10.63
C PRO A 85 -19.92 20.76 -9.91
N LEU A 86 -18.63 20.41 -9.85
CA LEU A 86 -18.12 19.23 -9.13
C LEU A 86 -18.08 19.48 -7.62
N TYR A 87 -17.56 20.62 -7.16
CA TYR A 87 -17.64 21.03 -5.74
C TYR A 87 -19.06 20.91 -5.19
N ARG A 88 -20.03 21.50 -5.89
CA ARG A 88 -21.45 21.42 -5.48
C ARG A 88 -22.00 20.00 -5.51
N ALA A 89 -21.53 19.14 -6.42
CA ALA A 89 -21.94 17.74 -6.50
C ALA A 89 -21.41 16.95 -5.30
N VAL A 90 -20.10 17.05 -5.03
CA VAL A 90 -19.43 16.43 -3.89
C VAL A 90 -20.06 16.90 -2.57
N ALA A 91 -20.35 18.19 -2.43
CA ALA A 91 -21.04 18.73 -1.26
C ALA A 91 -22.44 18.13 -1.06
N ARG A 92 -23.24 18.02 -2.13
CA ARG A 92 -24.58 17.40 -2.06
C ARG A 92 -24.52 15.92 -1.70
N LEU A 93 -23.58 15.16 -2.26
CA LEU A 93 -23.37 13.74 -1.95
C LEU A 93 -22.88 13.54 -0.51
N SER A 94 -21.98 14.41 -0.05
CA SER A 94 -21.50 14.44 1.33
C SER A 94 -22.64 14.68 2.31
N GLU A 95 -23.53 15.63 2.00
CA GLU A 95 -24.70 15.93 2.80
C GLU A 95 -25.73 14.80 2.81
N LEU A 96 -26.06 14.25 1.63
CA LEU A 96 -26.97 13.10 1.50
C LEU A 96 -26.53 11.95 2.38
N THR A 97 -25.26 11.55 2.25
CA THR A 97 -24.73 10.41 3.00
C THR A 97 -24.53 10.71 4.49
N ARG A 98 -24.52 11.99 4.90
CA ARG A 98 -24.53 12.42 6.30
C ARG A 98 -25.92 12.32 6.91
N ARG A 99 -26.95 12.71 6.16
CA ARG A 99 -28.36 12.56 6.59
C ARG A 99 -28.82 11.11 6.60
N HIS A 100 -28.23 10.27 5.75
CA HIS A 100 -28.59 8.86 5.61
C HIS A 100 -27.36 7.96 5.84
N PRO A 101 -26.97 7.70 7.11
CA PRO A 101 -25.77 6.93 7.44
C PRO A 101 -25.70 5.55 6.80
N ALA A 102 -26.84 4.89 6.55
CA ALA A 102 -26.89 3.61 5.86
C ALA A 102 -26.19 3.62 4.48
N LEU A 103 -26.14 4.77 3.78
CA LEU A 103 -25.39 4.91 2.54
C LEU A 103 -23.86 4.87 2.74
N ARG A 104 -23.37 4.92 3.99
CA ARG A 104 -21.95 4.75 4.38
C ARG A 104 -21.69 3.35 4.91
N ASP A 105 -22.47 2.90 5.87
CA ASP A 105 -22.18 1.73 6.70
C ASP A 105 -23.28 0.65 6.68
N GLY A 106 -24.33 0.84 5.87
CA GLY A 106 -25.40 -0.13 5.73
C GLY A 106 -24.95 -1.38 4.97
N VAL A 107 -25.61 -2.50 5.27
CA VAL A 107 -25.37 -3.80 4.64
C VAL A 107 -25.54 -3.69 3.14
N PHE A 108 -24.51 -4.10 2.40
CA PHE A 108 -24.49 -4.07 0.95
C PHE A 108 -25.16 -5.32 0.38
N THR A 109 -26.03 -5.17 -0.62
CA THR A 109 -26.64 -6.31 -1.32
C THR A 109 -26.78 -6.00 -2.79
N ASP A 110 -26.13 -6.78 -3.65
CA ASP A 110 -26.35 -6.71 -5.10
C ASP A 110 -27.81 -6.99 -5.44
N ARG A 111 -28.42 -6.16 -6.29
CA ARG A 111 -29.81 -6.30 -6.71
C ARG A 111 -29.95 -6.52 -8.20
N TYR A 112 -29.15 -5.80 -8.98
CA TYR A 112 -29.21 -5.84 -10.43
C TYR A 112 -27.80 -5.65 -10.99
N PRO A 113 -27.19 -6.70 -11.56
CA PRO A 113 -25.80 -6.65 -12.02
C PRO A 113 -25.60 -5.80 -13.28
N GLY A 114 -26.68 -5.50 -14.01
CA GLY A 114 -26.62 -4.82 -15.30
C GLY A 114 -26.55 -5.77 -16.48
N PRO A 115 -26.40 -5.23 -17.71
CA PRO A 115 -26.18 -6.04 -18.90
C PRO A 115 -24.82 -6.75 -18.84
N ALA A 116 -24.70 -7.91 -19.50
CA ALA A 116 -23.44 -8.66 -19.58
C ALA A 116 -22.35 -7.88 -20.33
N ASP A 117 -22.75 -7.16 -21.39
CA ASP A 117 -21.86 -6.39 -22.25
C ASP A 117 -22.36 -4.95 -22.43
N GLY A 118 -21.42 -4.01 -22.43
CA GLY A 118 -21.66 -2.60 -22.72
C GLY A 118 -22.29 -1.79 -21.57
N PRO A 119 -22.63 -0.52 -21.83
CA PRO A 119 -23.13 0.38 -20.80
C PRO A 119 -24.59 0.12 -20.43
N GLY A 120 -24.91 0.26 -19.15
CA GLY A 120 -26.25 0.05 -18.60
C GLY A 120 -26.38 0.47 -17.14
N VAL A 121 -27.36 -0.14 -16.46
CA VAL A 121 -27.65 0.15 -15.05
C VAL A 121 -27.07 -0.93 -14.16
N TYR A 122 -26.33 -0.55 -13.13
CA TYR A 122 -25.97 -1.42 -12.01
C TYR A 122 -26.69 -0.92 -10.74
N ALA A 123 -27.30 -1.83 -9.97
CA ALA A 123 -28.03 -1.46 -8.76
C ALA A 123 -27.78 -2.41 -7.58
N TYR A 124 -27.76 -1.83 -6.40
CA TYR A 124 -27.59 -2.51 -5.12
C TYR A 124 -28.44 -1.84 -4.04
N SER A 125 -28.53 -2.49 -2.89
CA SER A 125 -29.12 -1.93 -1.69
C SER A 125 -28.07 -1.66 -0.62
N ARG A 126 -28.32 -0.60 0.16
CA ARG A 126 -27.67 -0.33 1.44
C ARG A 126 -28.74 -0.39 2.53
N THR A 127 -28.67 -1.36 3.43
CA THR A 127 -29.71 -1.54 4.46
C THR A 127 -29.20 -1.13 5.83
N ASP A 128 -29.91 -0.25 6.52
CA ASP A 128 -29.65 0.06 7.93
C ASP A 128 -29.95 -1.20 8.77
N PRO A 129 -28.96 -1.85 9.40
CA PRO A 129 -29.18 -3.11 10.11
C PRO A 129 -30.00 -2.92 11.40
N ARG A 130 -30.04 -1.72 11.98
CA ARG A 130 -30.79 -1.43 13.21
C ARG A 130 -32.24 -1.10 12.89
N LYS A 131 -32.46 -0.21 11.92
CA LYS A 131 -33.81 0.22 11.52
C LYS A 131 -34.46 -0.73 10.52
N ARG A 132 -33.66 -1.62 9.90
CA ARG A 132 -34.04 -2.48 8.77
C ARG A 132 -34.57 -1.69 7.58
N VAL A 133 -34.15 -0.45 7.40
CA VAL A 133 -34.60 0.40 6.29
C VAL A 133 -33.64 0.24 5.12
N GLU A 134 -34.20 -0.17 3.99
CA GLU A 134 -33.47 -0.37 2.73
C GLU A 134 -33.34 0.93 1.94
N TYR A 135 -32.16 1.19 1.40
CA TYR A 135 -31.89 2.22 0.41
C TYR A 135 -31.48 1.55 -0.89
N VAL A 136 -32.23 1.73 -1.97
CA VAL A 136 -31.90 1.23 -3.30
C VAL A 136 -31.10 2.30 -4.02
N VAL A 137 -29.93 1.93 -4.53
CA VAL A 137 -29.05 2.79 -5.32
C VAL A 137 -28.89 2.17 -6.71
N ALA A 138 -29.06 2.97 -7.76
CA ALA A 138 -28.87 2.54 -9.13
C ALA A 138 -28.02 3.56 -9.89
N HIS A 139 -26.96 3.10 -10.56
CA HIS A 139 -26.05 3.90 -11.38
C HIS A 139 -26.24 3.55 -12.85
N ASN A 140 -26.26 4.53 -13.73
CA ASN A 140 -26.33 4.32 -15.18
C ASN A 140 -25.11 4.94 -15.86
N ASN A 141 -24.25 4.11 -16.43
CA ASN A 141 -23.08 4.56 -17.18
C ASN A 141 -23.35 4.73 -18.69
N ALA A 142 -24.59 4.54 -19.16
CA ALA A 142 -24.99 4.83 -20.53
C ALA A 142 -25.23 6.34 -20.74
N THR A 143 -24.99 6.79 -21.97
CA THR A 143 -25.23 8.17 -22.44
C THR A 143 -26.72 8.49 -22.65
N GLY A 144 -27.59 7.47 -22.57
CA GLY A 144 -29.05 7.61 -22.57
C GLY A 144 -29.66 7.14 -21.25
N ALA A 145 -30.84 7.66 -20.91
CA ALA A 145 -31.61 7.17 -19.76
C ALA A 145 -32.01 5.70 -19.97
N ARG A 146 -32.05 4.93 -18.88
CA ARG A 146 -32.38 3.50 -18.90
C ARG A 146 -33.45 3.20 -17.85
N THR A 147 -34.44 2.40 -18.24
CA THR A 147 -35.48 1.92 -17.32
C THR A 147 -35.25 0.45 -17.05
N VAL A 148 -35.15 0.08 -15.77
CA VAL A 148 -34.89 -1.31 -15.34
C VAL A 148 -35.83 -1.70 -14.21
N ARG A 149 -36.07 -3.02 -14.07
CA ARG A 149 -36.78 -3.60 -12.93
C ARG A 149 -35.78 -4.13 -11.92
N ILE A 150 -35.73 -3.52 -10.75
CA ILE A 150 -34.77 -3.81 -9.68
C ILE A 150 -35.47 -4.63 -8.59
N PRO A 151 -34.99 -5.84 -8.25
CA PRO A 151 -35.43 -6.58 -7.06
C PRO A 151 -35.14 -5.81 -5.77
N THR A 152 -36.08 -5.85 -4.81
CA THR A 152 -35.95 -5.17 -3.51
C THR A 152 -36.30 -6.10 -2.35
N GLY A 153 -36.09 -5.64 -1.11
CA GLY A 153 -36.30 -6.47 0.07
C GLY A 153 -37.78 -6.66 0.47
N ALA A 154 -38.69 -5.79 0.06
CA ALA A 154 -40.08 -5.78 0.54
C ALA A 154 -41.10 -5.74 -0.60
N ALA A 155 -42.18 -6.52 -0.47
CA ALA A 155 -43.35 -6.43 -1.36
C ALA A 155 -44.23 -5.23 -1.01
N HIS A 156 -44.93 -4.67 -1.99
CA HIS A 156 -45.94 -3.62 -1.79
C HIS A 156 -45.45 -2.36 -1.06
N ARG A 157 -44.13 -2.12 -1.05
CA ARG A 157 -43.45 -1.06 -0.32
C ARG A 157 -43.29 0.16 -1.20
N ARG A 158 -43.65 1.34 -0.69
CA ARG A 158 -43.33 2.61 -1.33
C ARG A 158 -41.87 2.96 -1.05
N TYR A 159 -41.20 3.53 -2.06
CA TYR A 159 -39.84 4.04 -1.97
C TYR A 159 -39.85 5.54 -2.29
N THR A 160 -39.41 6.34 -1.31
CA THR A 160 -39.25 7.79 -1.44
C THR A 160 -37.93 8.12 -2.13
N PRO A 161 -37.93 8.98 -3.16
CA PRO A 161 -36.71 9.38 -3.82
C PRO A 161 -35.90 10.36 -2.96
N LEU A 162 -34.59 10.15 -2.93
CA LEU A 162 -33.63 10.99 -2.19
C LEU A 162 -32.61 11.70 -3.09
N TYR A 163 -32.30 11.11 -4.25
CA TYR A 163 -31.31 11.65 -5.18
C TYR A 163 -31.60 11.19 -6.61
N GLY A 164 -31.31 12.05 -7.60
CA GLY A 164 -31.34 11.72 -9.03
C GLY A 164 -32.72 11.60 -9.67
N THR A 165 -33.79 11.61 -8.88
CA THR A 165 -35.18 11.57 -9.36
C THR A 165 -36.11 12.21 -8.34
N ASN A 166 -37.31 12.60 -8.78
CA ASN A 166 -38.40 13.05 -7.93
C ASN A 166 -39.59 12.08 -7.96
N ALA A 167 -39.51 11.00 -8.74
CA ALA A 167 -40.58 10.03 -8.89
C ALA A 167 -40.51 8.98 -7.77
N PRO A 168 -41.49 8.90 -6.86
CA PRO A 168 -41.60 7.76 -5.97
C PRO A 168 -42.02 6.52 -6.75
N VAL A 169 -41.58 5.36 -6.27
CA VAL A 169 -41.95 4.06 -6.85
C VAL A 169 -42.54 3.15 -5.79
N ARG A 170 -43.22 2.10 -6.21
CA ARG A 170 -43.77 1.08 -5.31
C ARG A 170 -43.39 -0.31 -5.81
N SER A 171 -42.94 -1.17 -4.91
CA SER A 171 -42.63 -2.55 -5.25
C SER A 171 -43.90 -3.37 -5.47
N GLY A 172 -43.84 -4.31 -6.41
CA GLY A 172 -44.90 -5.29 -6.66
C GLY A 172 -44.99 -6.37 -5.58
N ALA A 173 -45.87 -7.35 -5.80
CA ALA A 173 -45.94 -8.56 -4.98
C ALA A 173 -44.64 -9.40 -5.08
N ASP A 174 -43.98 -9.35 -6.24
CA ASP A 174 -42.68 -9.93 -6.54
C ASP A 174 -41.49 -9.15 -5.94
N ARG A 175 -41.76 -8.10 -5.14
CA ARG A 175 -40.74 -7.20 -4.57
C ARG A 175 -39.92 -6.43 -5.62
N GLY A 176 -40.37 -6.33 -6.88
CA GLY A 176 -39.67 -5.57 -7.91
C GLY A 176 -40.14 -4.12 -8.01
N VAL A 177 -39.21 -3.17 -8.16
CA VAL A 177 -39.49 -1.75 -8.49
C VAL A 177 -39.00 -1.43 -9.91
N THR A 178 -39.80 -0.69 -10.69
CA THR A 178 -39.36 -0.19 -12.00
C THR A 178 -38.83 1.23 -11.85
N VAL A 179 -37.57 1.46 -12.24
CA VAL A 179 -36.87 2.73 -12.04
C VAL A 179 -36.25 3.18 -13.36
N THR A 180 -36.48 4.44 -13.73
CA THR A 180 -35.74 5.12 -14.79
C THR A 180 -34.56 5.86 -14.19
N VAL A 181 -33.36 5.48 -14.59
CA VAL A 181 -32.09 6.10 -14.17
C VAL A 181 -31.62 7.03 -15.30
N PRO A 182 -31.42 8.34 -15.05
CA PRO A 182 -30.94 9.28 -16.05
C PRO A 182 -29.60 8.86 -16.67
N ALA A 183 -29.27 9.39 -17.84
CA ALA A 183 -27.97 9.16 -18.47
C ALA A 183 -26.81 9.64 -17.58
N LEU A 184 -25.74 8.84 -17.49
CA LEU A 184 -24.51 9.17 -16.76
C LEU A 184 -24.77 9.71 -15.34
N SER A 185 -25.66 9.06 -14.59
CA SER A 185 -26.08 9.51 -13.26
C SER A 185 -26.59 8.35 -12.40
N SER A 186 -27.00 8.68 -11.18
CA SER A 186 -27.42 7.74 -10.16
C SER A 186 -28.74 8.16 -9.54
N VAL A 187 -29.52 7.18 -9.10
CA VAL A 187 -30.76 7.37 -8.34
C VAL A 187 -30.60 6.71 -6.97
N VAL A 188 -31.10 7.38 -5.92
CA VAL A 188 -31.20 6.82 -4.57
C VAL A 188 -32.65 6.89 -4.10
N LEU A 189 -33.17 5.76 -3.65
CA LEU A 189 -34.53 5.61 -3.13
C LEU A 189 -34.48 4.99 -1.73
N GLN A 190 -35.30 5.47 -0.81
CA GLN A 190 -35.42 4.93 0.54
C GLN A 190 -36.77 4.22 0.72
N ALA A 191 -36.78 3.02 1.27
CA ALA A 191 -38.01 2.33 1.63
C ALA A 191 -38.77 3.08 2.73
N ASP A 192 -40.08 3.22 2.56
CA ASP A 192 -40.98 3.86 3.53
C ASP A 192 -41.33 2.91 4.68
N GLY A 193 -40.30 2.48 5.41
CA GLY A 193 -40.37 1.65 6.61
C GLY A 193 -39.50 0.40 6.54
N PRO A 194 -39.47 -0.40 7.62
CA PRO A 194 -38.56 -1.52 7.76
C PRO A 194 -38.90 -2.66 6.78
N LEU A 195 -37.87 -3.36 6.35
CA LEU A 195 -37.98 -4.66 5.70
C LEU A 195 -38.72 -5.65 6.61
N PRO A 196 -39.38 -6.67 6.03
CA PRO A 196 -39.95 -7.77 6.79
C PRO A 196 -38.95 -8.40 7.77
N GLY A 197 -39.49 -9.07 8.78
CA GLY A 197 -38.67 -9.92 9.64
C GLY A 197 -38.39 -11.26 8.94
N PRO A 198 -37.32 -11.95 9.33
CA PRO A 198 -36.97 -13.20 8.69
C PRO A 198 -37.96 -14.33 9.00
N ASP A 199 -38.45 -14.99 7.95
CA ASP A 199 -39.47 -16.06 8.05
C ASP A 199 -38.90 -17.39 8.59
N ALA A 200 -37.60 -17.63 8.41
CA ALA A 200 -36.91 -18.83 8.88
C ALA A 200 -35.69 -18.48 9.76
N ARG A 201 -35.39 -19.33 10.73
CA ARG A 201 -34.16 -19.22 11.53
C ARG A 201 -32.92 -19.40 10.64
N PRO A 202 -31.82 -18.69 10.90
CA PRO A 202 -30.60 -18.88 10.15
C PRO A 202 -29.98 -20.25 10.47
N ARG A 203 -29.36 -20.86 9.47
CA ARG A 203 -28.47 -22.02 9.58
C ARG A 203 -27.13 -21.63 9.00
N VAL A 204 -26.06 -22.19 9.54
CA VAL A 204 -24.70 -21.92 9.07
C VAL A 204 -23.92 -23.22 8.98
N THR A 205 -23.14 -23.35 7.92
CA THR A 205 -22.03 -24.31 7.83
C THR A 205 -20.74 -23.52 7.69
N LEU A 206 -19.63 -24.10 8.14
CA LEU A 206 -18.33 -23.45 8.12
C LEU A 206 -17.34 -24.32 7.37
N ARG A 207 -16.70 -23.75 6.36
CA ARG A 207 -15.58 -24.36 5.65
C ARG A 207 -14.29 -23.79 6.22
N ALA A 208 -13.53 -24.66 6.87
CA ALA A 208 -12.17 -24.39 7.30
C ALA A 208 -11.21 -24.43 6.08
N PRO A 209 -10.01 -23.84 6.19
CA PRO A 209 -8.93 -24.11 5.24
C PRO A 209 -8.57 -25.59 5.21
N GLU A 210 -7.98 -26.01 4.10
CA GLU A 210 -7.46 -27.37 3.93
C GLU A 210 -6.42 -27.72 5.01
N GLU A 211 -6.26 -29.00 5.32
CA GLU A 211 -5.20 -29.45 6.21
C GLU A 211 -3.82 -29.10 5.65
N GLY A 212 -2.84 -28.87 6.54
CA GLY A 212 -1.52 -28.40 6.11
C GLY A 212 -1.50 -26.94 5.67
N ALA A 213 -2.41 -26.11 6.19
CA ALA A 213 -2.53 -24.71 5.81
C ALA A 213 -1.32 -23.87 6.25
N THR A 214 -0.89 -22.93 5.42
CA THR A 214 0.23 -22.02 5.70
C THR A 214 -0.08 -20.60 5.25
N GLY A 215 0.58 -19.61 5.86
CA GLY A 215 0.42 -18.21 5.48
C GLY A 215 -0.99 -17.66 5.75
N THR A 216 -1.54 -16.91 4.78
CA THR A 216 -2.88 -16.34 4.88
C THR A 216 -3.91 -17.30 4.31
N VAL A 217 -4.87 -17.69 5.15
CA VAL A 217 -5.93 -18.65 4.83
C VAL A 217 -7.29 -17.97 4.85
N GLU A 218 -8.24 -18.50 4.08
CA GLU A 218 -9.63 -18.01 4.04
C GLU A 218 -10.57 -19.00 4.72
N LEU A 219 -11.56 -18.46 5.44
CA LEU A 219 -12.71 -19.17 5.96
C LEU A 219 -13.97 -18.69 5.26
N THR A 220 -14.83 -19.62 4.88
CA THR A 220 -16.14 -19.31 4.28
C THR A 220 -17.25 -19.92 5.12
N ALA A 221 -18.27 -19.12 5.43
CA ALA A 221 -19.51 -19.61 6.02
C ALA A 221 -20.64 -19.55 4.98
N ASP A 222 -21.32 -20.67 4.78
CA ASP A 222 -22.55 -20.72 4.01
C ASP A 222 -23.73 -20.57 4.96
N VAL A 223 -24.60 -19.61 4.66
CA VAL A 223 -25.73 -19.26 5.52
C VAL A 223 -27.02 -19.40 4.73
N ASP A 224 -27.93 -20.19 5.28
CA ASP A 224 -29.29 -20.36 4.76
C ASP A 224 -30.31 -19.81 5.76
N GLY A 225 -31.42 -19.27 5.26
CA GLY A 225 -32.44 -18.66 6.11
C GLY A 225 -31.94 -17.41 6.84
N GLY A 226 -32.75 -16.91 7.78
CA GLY A 226 -32.54 -15.57 8.33
C GLY A 226 -32.70 -14.47 7.28
N GLU A 227 -32.48 -13.22 7.68
CA GLU A 227 -32.45 -12.04 6.82
C GLU A 227 -31.58 -10.97 7.49
N LEU A 228 -30.79 -10.24 6.69
CA LEU A 228 -29.77 -9.30 7.16
C LEU A 228 -28.82 -9.97 8.17
N ASN A 229 -28.34 -11.16 7.80
CA ASN A 229 -27.48 -11.97 8.64
C ASN A 229 -26.11 -11.32 8.84
N ARG A 230 -25.59 -11.41 10.06
CA ARG A 230 -24.19 -11.12 10.38
C ARG A 230 -23.52 -12.39 10.87
N VAL A 231 -22.38 -12.74 10.27
CA VAL A 231 -21.53 -13.84 10.70
C VAL A 231 -20.32 -13.31 11.43
N VAL A 232 -20.08 -13.79 12.64
CA VAL A 232 -18.86 -13.55 13.42
C VAL A 232 -17.99 -14.80 13.33
N PHE A 233 -16.73 -14.62 12.95
CA PHE A 233 -15.75 -15.69 12.85
C PHE A 233 -14.76 -15.64 14.00
N ALA A 234 -14.43 -16.80 14.54
CA ALA A 234 -13.40 -16.96 15.54
C ALA A 234 -12.53 -18.19 15.24
N ALA A 235 -11.27 -18.11 15.65
CA ALA A 235 -10.29 -19.18 15.52
C ALA A 235 -9.56 -19.43 16.83
N ARG A 236 -9.06 -20.64 16.99
CA ARG A 236 -8.15 -21.05 18.05
C ARG A 236 -7.03 -21.89 17.43
N GLN A 237 -5.80 -21.48 17.68
CA GLN A 237 -4.59 -22.19 17.25
C GLN A 237 -4.05 -23.01 18.43
N GLY A 238 -3.94 -24.32 18.24
CA GLY A 238 -3.56 -25.29 19.28
C GLY A 238 -4.46 -25.18 20.52
N HIS A 239 -3.82 -25.07 21.68
CA HIS A 239 -4.49 -24.88 22.99
C HIS A 239 -4.60 -23.41 23.41
N GLY A 240 -4.33 -22.46 22.50
CA GLY A 240 -4.44 -21.03 22.79
C GLY A 240 -5.87 -20.56 23.06
N PRO A 241 -6.06 -19.27 23.35
CA PRO A 241 -7.39 -18.69 23.48
C PRO A 241 -8.11 -18.59 22.13
N TRP A 242 -9.44 -18.55 22.16
CA TRP A 242 -10.23 -18.16 21.00
C TRP A 242 -10.01 -16.68 20.68
N GLN A 243 -9.78 -16.37 19.41
CA GLN A 243 -9.64 -15.02 18.89
C GLN A 243 -10.73 -14.76 17.85
N VAL A 244 -11.37 -13.59 17.94
CA VAL A 244 -12.31 -13.14 16.90
C VAL A 244 -11.49 -12.65 15.71
N LEU A 245 -11.76 -13.21 14.53
CA LEU A 245 -11.10 -12.85 13.29
C LEU A 245 -11.77 -11.63 12.63
N GLY A 246 -13.09 -11.53 12.76
CA GLY A 246 -13.86 -10.45 12.15
C GLY A 246 -15.33 -10.81 11.98
N THR A 247 -16.05 -9.93 11.29
CA THR A 247 -17.47 -10.10 10.98
C THR A 247 -17.74 -9.84 9.51
N ALA A 248 -18.64 -10.63 8.91
CA ALA A 248 -19.20 -10.37 7.59
C ALA A 248 -20.72 -10.15 7.71
N ASP A 249 -21.24 -9.12 7.08
CA ASP A 249 -22.64 -8.70 7.15
C ASP A 249 -23.41 -8.92 5.84
N HIS A 250 -22.75 -9.45 4.82
CA HIS A 250 -23.34 -9.84 3.55
C HIS A 250 -22.63 -11.06 2.98
N ALA A 251 -23.34 -11.80 2.13
CA ALA A 251 -22.77 -12.90 1.38
C ALA A 251 -21.86 -12.37 0.24
N PRO A 252 -20.79 -13.09 -0.12
CA PRO A 252 -20.28 -14.31 0.53
C PRO A 252 -19.66 -13.99 1.90
N TYR A 253 -20.03 -14.77 2.93
CA TYR A 253 -19.51 -14.55 4.29
C TYR A 253 -18.12 -15.17 4.43
N LYS A 254 -17.10 -14.31 4.38
CA LYS A 254 -15.71 -14.72 4.39
C LYS A 254 -14.88 -13.92 5.37
N VAL A 255 -13.82 -14.54 5.89
CA VAL A 255 -12.77 -13.88 6.65
C VAL A 255 -11.42 -14.52 6.35
N THR A 256 -10.35 -13.75 6.44
CA THR A 256 -8.99 -14.29 6.35
C THR A 256 -8.34 -14.38 7.72
N GLN A 257 -7.52 -15.41 7.93
CA GLN A 257 -6.62 -15.52 9.07
C GLN A 257 -5.18 -15.61 8.57
N HIS A 258 -4.28 -14.85 9.19
CA HIS A 258 -2.85 -15.10 9.01
C HIS A 258 -2.39 -16.13 10.07
N LEU A 259 -1.84 -17.25 9.62
CA LEU A 259 -1.28 -18.28 10.50
C LEU A 259 0.13 -17.88 10.91
N ASP A 260 0.43 -17.98 12.20
CA ASP A 260 1.77 -17.68 12.71
C ASP A 260 2.77 -18.70 12.15
N PRO A 261 3.81 -18.25 11.40
CA PRO A 261 4.80 -19.15 10.81
C PRO A 261 5.65 -19.88 11.86
N ALA A 262 5.63 -19.45 13.13
CA ALA A 262 6.30 -20.14 14.23
C ALA A 262 5.52 -21.35 14.76
N LEU A 263 4.27 -21.56 14.33
CA LEU A 263 3.49 -22.73 14.74
C LEU A 263 4.12 -24.02 14.18
N PRO A 264 4.26 -25.08 15.01
CA PRO A 264 4.67 -26.39 14.52
C PRO A 264 3.76 -26.91 13.41
N GLU A 265 4.31 -27.72 12.50
CA GLU A 265 3.53 -28.51 11.55
C GLU A 265 2.50 -29.37 12.31
N SER A 266 1.31 -29.55 11.73
CA SER A 266 0.19 -30.29 12.31
C SER A 266 -0.39 -29.71 13.60
N THR A 267 -0.17 -28.41 13.88
CA THR A 267 -0.86 -27.72 14.98
C THR A 267 -2.36 -27.65 14.68
N ALA A 268 -3.19 -28.11 15.61
CA ALA A 268 -4.64 -28.10 15.45
C ALA A 268 -5.19 -26.68 15.31
N LEU A 269 -6.05 -26.46 14.31
CA LEU A 269 -6.78 -25.23 14.08
C LEU A 269 -8.27 -25.51 14.34
N CYS A 270 -8.88 -24.79 15.28
CA CYS A 270 -10.31 -24.86 15.53
C CYS A 270 -10.98 -23.55 15.12
N TYR A 271 -12.13 -23.65 14.46
CA TYR A 271 -12.86 -22.52 13.93
C TYR A 271 -14.31 -22.54 14.38
N LYS A 272 -14.88 -21.35 14.53
CA LYS A 272 -16.28 -21.15 14.85
C LYS A 272 -16.84 -20.00 14.04
N ALA A 273 -18.00 -20.22 13.45
CA ALA A 273 -18.82 -19.18 12.82
C ALA A 273 -20.13 -19.08 13.58
N VAL A 274 -20.54 -17.88 13.96
CA VAL A 274 -21.82 -17.59 14.59
C VAL A 274 -22.59 -16.65 13.70
N VAL A 275 -23.71 -17.10 13.18
CA VAL A 275 -24.65 -16.25 12.43
C VAL A 275 -25.71 -15.69 13.38
N VAL A 276 -26.05 -14.41 13.21
CA VAL A 276 -27.16 -13.75 13.90
C VAL A 276 -28.00 -13.02 12.84
N ASP A 277 -29.31 -13.28 12.81
CA ASP A 277 -30.24 -12.58 11.92
C ASP A 277 -30.75 -11.26 12.53
N SER A 278 -31.46 -10.46 11.75
CA SER A 278 -32.05 -9.20 12.22
C SER A 278 -33.16 -9.35 13.28
N GLY A 279 -33.66 -10.57 13.52
CA GLY A 279 -34.56 -10.90 14.62
C GLY A 279 -33.83 -11.31 15.91
N GLY A 280 -32.48 -11.32 15.91
CA GLY A 280 -31.66 -11.76 17.04
C GLY A 280 -31.55 -13.27 17.19
N ARG A 281 -32.04 -14.05 16.21
CA ARG A 281 -31.92 -15.51 16.23
C ARG A 281 -30.53 -15.90 15.76
N ALA A 282 -29.90 -16.83 16.48
CA ALA A 282 -28.53 -17.22 16.21
C ALA A 282 -28.40 -18.72 15.92
N ALA A 283 -27.41 -19.05 15.10
CA ALA A 283 -26.92 -20.41 14.88
C ALA A 283 -25.39 -20.38 14.81
N HIS A 284 -24.75 -21.53 14.97
CA HIS A 284 -23.30 -21.62 14.86
C HIS A 284 -22.85 -22.94 14.23
N ALA A 285 -21.66 -22.91 13.66
CA ALA A 285 -20.95 -24.07 13.15
C ALA A 285 -19.51 -24.06 13.66
N LEU A 286 -18.96 -25.27 13.82
CA LEU A 286 -17.55 -25.51 14.09
C LEU A 286 -16.91 -26.17 12.89
N ALA A 287 -15.62 -25.90 12.69
CA ALA A 287 -14.80 -26.59 11.72
C ALA A 287 -13.37 -26.71 12.26
N THR A 288 -12.60 -27.65 11.73
CA THR A 288 -11.20 -27.89 12.14
C THR A 288 -10.29 -28.03 10.93
N SER A 289 -9.01 -27.74 11.14
CA SER A 289 -7.92 -27.93 10.18
C SER A 289 -6.60 -28.11 10.94
N SER A 290 -5.46 -28.09 10.25
CA SER A 290 -4.13 -28.18 10.82
C SER A 290 -3.14 -27.29 10.06
N THR A 291 -2.09 -26.82 10.72
CA THR A 291 -1.00 -26.09 10.07
C THR A 291 -0.11 -27.02 9.25
N GLY A 292 0.43 -26.54 8.13
CA GLY A 292 1.43 -27.23 7.34
C GLY A 292 2.83 -26.68 7.58
N ARG A 293 3.80 -27.22 6.84
CA ARG A 293 5.14 -26.68 6.77
C ARG A 293 5.16 -25.44 5.88
N PRO A 294 5.48 -24.24 6.40
CA PRO A 294 5.58 -23.04 5.58
C PRO A 294 6.57 -23.26 4.42
N PRO A 295 6.26 -22.83 3.19
CA PRO A 295 7.19 -22.93 2.08
C PRO A 295 8.44 -22.09 2.38
N SER A 296 9.61 -22.59 1.98
CA SER A 296 10.84 -21.80 2.06
C SER A 296 10.65 -20.48 1.30
N PRO A 297 11.06 -19.34 1.88
CA PRO A 297 10.89 -18.06 1.22
C PRO A 297 11.63 -18.05 -0.13
N VAL A 298 10.89 -17.94 -1.23
CA VAL A 298 11.43 -17.71 -2.57
C VAL A 298 11.62 -16.21 -2.72
N ARG A 299 12.86 -15.75 -2.86
CA ARG A 299 13.14 -14.35 -3.22
C ARG A 299 12.67 -14.11 -4.66
N PRO A 300 11.80 -13.12 -4.93
CA PRO A 300 11.43 -12.78 -6.31
C PRO A 300 12.67 -12.26 -7.05
N ALA A 301 13.07 -12.95 -8.12
CA ALA A 301 14.07 -12.42 -9.04
C ALA A 301 13.40 -11.34 -9.92
N LEU A 302 13.68 -10.07 -9.63
CA LEU A 302 13.27 -8.98 -10.52
C LEU A 302 14.06 -9.09 -11.83
N GLN A 303 13.44 -9.50 -12.94
CA GLN A 303 14.08 -9.45 -14.26
C GLN A 303 13.88 -8.07 -14.89
N ARG A 304 14.93 -7.22 -14.93
CA ARG A 304 14.91 -6.00 -15.77
C ARG A 304 15.73 -6.22 -17.04
N ALA A 305 15.28 -5.62 -18.15
CA ALA A 305 15.87 -5.78 -19.49
C ALA A 305 17.21 -5.04 -19.70
N HIS A 306 17.57 -4.15 -18.78
CA HIS A 306 18.79 -3.33 -18.86
C HIS A 306 19.48 -3.28 -17.49
N ALA A 307 20.78 -3.01 -17.52
CA ALA A 307 21.59 -2.54 -16.41
C ALA A 307 21.97 -1.07 -16.60
N VAL A 308 22.32 -0.38 -15.52
CA VAL A 308 22.83 1.00 -15.56
C VAL A 308 24.21 1.06 -14.94
N VAL A 309 25.16 1.66 -15.67
CA VAL A 309 26.53 1.89 -15.20
C VAL A 309 26.73 3.38 -14.97
N HIS A 310 27.08 3.77 -13.75
CA HIS A 310 27.40 5.15 -13.39
C HIS A 310 28.91 5.30 -13.15
N TYR A 311 29.49 6.34 -13.73
CA TYR A 311 30.92 6.67 -13.65
C TYR A 311 31.10 8.09 -13.12
N ARG A 312 31.79 8.23 -11.98
CA ARG A 312 32.09 9.52 -11.36
C ARG A 312 33.57 9.84 -11.47
N ARG A 313 33.86 11.02 -12.00
CA ARG A 313 35.19 11.61 -12.01
C ARG A 313 35.29 12.79 -11.04
N PRO A 314 36.25 12.79 -10.10
CA PRO A 314 36.41 13.86 -9.11
C PRO A 314 36.62 15.26 -9.70
N ASP A 315 37.21 15.35 -10.89
CA ASP A 315 37.47 16.60 -11.61
C ASP A 315 36.35 17.00 -12.57
N GLY A 316 35.30 16.20 -12.70
CA GLY A 316 34.11 16.52 -13.49
C GLY A 316 34.29 16.52 -15.02
N ASP A 317 35.50 16.28 -15.50
CA ASP A 317 35.81 16.06 -16.91
C ASP A 317 35.45 14.63 -17.29
N TYR A 318 34.77 14.43 -18.41
CA TYR A 318 34.46 13.09 -18.95
C TYR A 318 34.73 13.02 -20.46
N GLU A 319 35.44 14.01 -21.01
CA GLU A 319 35.80 14.04 -22.42
C GLU A 319 36.75 12.88 -22.74
N GLY A 320 36.43 12.13 -23.80
CA GLY A 320 37.20 10.97 -24.26
C GLY A 320 36.97 9.66 -23.50
N TRP A 321 36.14 9.63 -22.46
CA TRP A 321 35.82 8.40 -21.71
C TRP A 321 34.67 7.62 -22.35
N ARG A 322 34.84 6.30 -22.47
CA ARG A 322 33.85 5.40 -23.07
C ARG A 322 33.61 4.15 -22.22
N LEU A 323 32.41 3.58 -22.35
CA LEU A 323 32.03 2.31 -21.73
C LEU A 323 32.07 1.19 -22.77
N ARG A 324 32.78 0.11 -22.48
CA ARG A 324 32.86 -1.10 -23.30
C ARG A 324 32.21 -2.26 -22.55
N THR A 325 31.35 -3.03 -23.20
CA THR A 325 30.66 -4.16 -22.58
C THR A 325 31.22 -5.49 -23.08
N GLY A 326 31.79 -6.30 -22.19
CA GLY A 326 32.44 -7.58 -22.48
C GLY A 326 33.80 -7.47 -23.18
N ALA A 327 34.58 -8.56 -23.16
CA ALA A 327 35.96 -8.63 -23.66
C ALA A 327 36.14 -8.29 -25.16
N GLY A 328 35.06 -8.12 -25.93
CA GLY A 328 35.10 -7.71 -27.36
C GLY A 328 34.04 -6.68 -27.77
N GLY A 329 33.37 -6.01 -26.84
CA GLY A 329 32.36 -5.00 -27.17
C GLY A 329 32.97 -3.75 -27.81
N ALA A 330 32.20 -3.04 -28.65
CA ALA A 330 32.61 -1.73 -29.14
C ALA A 330 32.46 -0.68 -28.02
N PRO A 331 33.45 0.19 -27.78
CA PRO A 331 33.31 1.27 -26.82
C PRO A 331 32.21 2.25 -27.23
N ALA A 332 31.29 2.55 -26.31
CA ALA A 332 30.20 3.49 -26.51
C ALA A 332 30.37 4.72 -25.60
N ALA A 333 29.86 5.87 -26.06
CA ALA A 333 29.75 7.04 -25.20
C ALA A 333 28.72 6.81 -24.09
N PHE A 334 28.89 7.48 -22.95
CA PHE A 334 27.89 7.49 -21.89
C PHE A 334 26.56 8.09 -22.39
N THR A 335 25.44 7.51 -21.99
CA THR A 335 24.09 7.91 -22.43
C THR A 335 23.66 9.27 -21.87
N GLY A 336 24.15 9.66 -20.70
CA GLY A 336 23.79 10.95 -20.10
C GLY A 336 24.62 11.30 -18.87
N ARG A 337 24.19 12.34 -18.14
CA ARG A 337 24.77 12.77 -16.87
C ARG A 337 23.69 12.98 -15.82
N ASP A 338 24.01 12.65 -14.57
CA ASP A 338 23.18 12.90 -13.39
C ASP A 338 24.00 13.62 -12.30
N ALA A 339 23.43 13.75 -11.10
CA ALA A 339 24.08 14.39 -9.96
C ALA A 339 25.32 13.63 -9.44
N TYR A 340 25.52 12.37 -9.83
CA TYR A 340 26.66 11.55 -9.45
C TYR A 340 27.78 11.58 -10.49
N GLY A 341 27.45 11.55 -11.79
CA GLY A 341 28.44 11.55 -12.88
C GLY A 341 27.85 11.21 -14.24
N ALA A 342 28.65 10.63 -15.13
CA ALA A 342 28.18 10.12 -16.41
C ALA A 342 27.53 8.73 -16.23
N PHE A 343 26.47 8.40 -16.96
CA PHE A 343 25.83 7.08 -16.87
C PHE A 343 25.48 6.50 -18.24
N ALA A 344 25.36 5.18 -18.32
CA ALA A 344 24.97 4.47 -19.54
C ALA A 344 24.01 3.30 -19.27
N TRP A 345 23.02 3.14 -20.17
CA TRP A 345 22.13 1.98 -20.17
C TRP A 345 22.77 0.84 -20.96
N VAL A 346 22.86 -0.34 -20.35
CA VAL A 346 23.43 -1.54 -20.96
C VAL A 346 22.36 -2.62 -21.09
N PRO A 347 22.01 -3.07 -22.31
CA PRO A 347 21.03 -4.14 -22.49
C PRO A 347 21.55 -5.45 -21.91
N LEU A 348 20.67 -6.20 -21.23
CA LEU A 348 21.00 -7.52 -20.67
C LEU A 348 20.42 -8.64 -21.53
N ALA A 349 21.19 -9.71 -21.72
CA ALA A 349 20.65 -10.93 -22.31
C ALA A 349 19.57 -11.54 -21.40
N LYS A 350 18.57 -12.18 -21.99
CA LYS A 350 17.48 -12.81 -21.24
C LYS A 350 18.04 -13.88 -20.29
N GLY A 351 17.88 -13.70 -18.98
CA GLY A 351 18.40 -14.60 -17.96
C GLY A 351 19.87 -14.37 -17.59
N ALA A 352 20.48 -13.23 -17.97
CA ALA A 352 21.83 -12.89 -17.58
C ALA A 352 21.99 -12.82 -16.05
N THR A 353 23.01 -13.51 -15.53
CA THR A 353 23.37 -13.51 -14.11
C THR A 353 24.57 -12.62 -13.79
N SER A 354 25.29 -12.14 -14.81
CA SER A 354 26.38 -11.16 -14.68
C SER A 354 26.53 -10.28 -15.94
N LEU A 355 27.16 -9.12 -15.79
CA LEU A 355 27.53 -8.19 -16.87
C LEU A 355 29.01 -7.81 -16.75
N THR A 356 29.79 -8.07 -17.79
CA THR A 356 31.20 -7.63 -17.88
C THR A 356 31.29 -6.28 -18.59
N TYR A 357 32.04 -5.33 -18.05
CA TYR A 357 32.27 -4.03 -18.69
C TYR A 357 33.60 -3.39 -18.29
N THR A 358 34.08 -2.44 -19.10
CA THR A 358 35.28 -1.63 -18.84
C THR A 358 34.95 -0.17 -19.14
N VAL A 359 35.43 0.75 -18.29
CA VAL A 359 35.41 2.19 -18.58
C VAL A 359 36.82 2.59 -19.01
N GLU A 360 36.98 2.98 -20.27
CA GLU A 360 38.30 3.21 -20.87
C GLU A 360 38.56 4.70 -21.14
N LYS A 361 39.76 5.13 -20.72
CA LYS A 361 40.58 6.19 -21.30
C LYS A 361 42.04 5.71 -21.17
N ASP A 362 42.48 4.98 -22.18
CA ASP A 362 43.85 4.46 -22.39
C ASP A 362 44.49 3.48 -21.37
N VAL A 363 43.77 2.53 -20.76
CA VAL A 363 44.34 1.23 -20.26
C VAL A 363 43.23 0.14 -20.19
N PRO A 364 43.51 -1.17 -20.45
CA PRO A 364 42.51 -2.23 -20.50
C PRO A 364 42.60 -3.21 -19.32
N ASP A 365 41.63 -3.20 -18.40
CA ASP A 365 41.34 -4.35 -17.56
C ASP A 365 39.83 -4.68 -17.66
N ASP A 366 39.51 -5.98 -17.81
CA ASP A 366 38.13 -6.47 -17.88
C ASP A 366 37.57 -6.69 -16.47
N GLU A 367 36.34 -6.23 -16.23
CA GLU A 367 35.70 -6.25 -14.91
C GLU A 367 34.25 -6.79 -15.00
N SER A 368 33.71 -7.35 -13.90
CA SER A 368 32.41 -8.07 -13.89
C SER A 368 31.47 -7.65 -12.75
N LEU A 369 30.19 -7.39 -13.07
CA LEU A 369 29.07 -7.16 -12.14
C LEU A 369 28.22 -8.43 -12.00
N ASP A 370 28.05 -8.94 -10.77
CA ASP A 370 27.15 -10.06 -10.47
C ASP A 370 25.71 -9.55 -10.26
N ILE A 371 24.83 -9.86 -11.21
CA ILE A 371 23.44 -9.38 -11.24
C ILE A 371 22.59 -10.12 -10.19
N GLY A 372 22.90 -11.39 -9.93
CA GLY A 372 22.17 -12.21 -8.95
C GLY A 372 22.39 -11.74 -7.51
N LEU A 373 23.55 -11.12 -7.25
CA LEU A 373 23.93 -10.64 -5.93
C LEU A 373 23.66 -9.14 -5.72
N TYR A 374 23.88 -8.31 -6.75
CA TYR A 374 23.89 -6.84 -6.61
C TYR A 374 22.79 -6.10 -7.40
N GLY A 375 21.96 -6.82 -8.16
CA GLY A 375 20.94 -6.23 -9.01
C GLY A 375 21.53 -5.61 -10.29
N ASN A 376 20.77 -4.72 -10.93
CA ASN A 376 21.05 -4.26 -12.30
C ASN A 376 21.85 -2.94 -12.36
N GLU A 377 22.53 -2.52 -11.29
CA GLU A 377 23.19 -1.22 -11.22
C GLU A 377 24.61 -1.36 -10.65
N GLY A 378 25.59 -0.72 -11.29
CA GLY A 378 26.99 -0.72 -10.87
C GLY A 378 27.61 0.69 -10.90
N TRP A 379 28.33 1.06 -9.84
CA TRP A 379 28.88 2.40 -9.65
C TRP A 379 30.42 2.36 -9.57
N ARG A 380 31.12 3.24 -10.30
CA ARG A 380 32.59 3.32 -10.36
C ARG A 380 33.15 4.69 -9.98
N VAL A 381 34.33 4.69 -9.36
CA VAL A 381 35.21 5.86 -9.16
C VAL A 381 36.54 5.60 -9.86
N ALA A 382 37.06 6.61 -10.57
CA ALA A 382 38.35 6.50 -11.26
C ALA A 382 39.50 6.21 -10.28
N GLY A 383 40.31 5.19 -10.59
CA GLY A 383 41.49 4.80 -9.80
C GLY A 383 41.25 3.71 -8.74
N GLU A 384 40.03 3.20 -8.58
CA GLU A 384 39.70 2.12 -7.65
C GLU A 384 39.23 0.84 -8.37
N SER A 385 39.79 -0.31 -7.98
CA SER A 385 39.57 -1.61 -8.64
C SER A 385 38.24 -2.28 -8.26
N ALA A 386 37.47 -1.78 -7.28
CA ALA A 386 36.19 -2.36 -6.85
C ALA A 386 34.94 -1.52 -7.22
N TYR A 387 33.83 -2.17 -7.60
CA TYR A 387 32.52 -1.54 -7.84
C TYR A 387 31.79 -1.18 -6.53
N LEU A 388 31.04 -0.08 -6.55
CA LEU A 388 30.14 0.37 -5.47
C LEU A 388 28.68 0.00 -5.81
N THR A 389 27.86 -0.28 -4.79
CA THR A 389 26.44 -0.70 -4.91
C THR A 389 25.47 0.46 -4.61
N PRO A 390 24.17 0.39 -5.01
CA PRO A 390 23.20 1.48 -4.80
C PRO A 390 22.74 1.67 -3.35
N ALA A 391 23.07 0.73 -2.46
CA ALA A 391 23.07 1.06 -1.05
C ALA A 391 24.38 1.81 -0.77
N LEU A 392 24.27 3.05 -0.34
CA LEU A 392 25.28 3.62 0.56
C LEU A 392 25.32 2.70 1.79
N GLY A 393 26.05 1.59 1.69
CA GLY A 393 26.14 0.59 2.73
C GLY A 393 26.87 1.24 3.90
N GLY A 394 26.20 1.27 5.05
CA GLY A 394 26.91 1.49 6.30
C GLY A 394 28.04 0.46 6.42
N ALA A 395 29.12 0.80 7.12
CA ALA A 395 30.27 -0.12 7.27
C ALA A 395 29.90 -1.42 8.01
N LEU A 396 28.69 -1.49 8.58
CA LEU A 396 28.21 -2.61 9.39
C LEU A 396 27.57 -3.74 8.58
N GLY A 397 27.02 -3.47 7.38
CA GLY A 397 26.09 -4.40 6.71
C GLY A 397 24.79 -4.59 7.51
N LEU A 398 23.86 -5.43 7.02
CA LEU A 398 22.58 -5.73 7.68
C LEU A 398 22.57 -7.17 8.21
N ASP A 399 23.18 -7.36 9.38
CA ASP A 399 23.30 -8.67 10.03
C ASP A 399 23.32 -8.52 11.57
N LEU A 400 22.19 -8.79 12.19
CA LEU A 400 22.00 -8.72 13.65
C LEU A 400 22.68 -9.88 14.39
N ALA A 401 23.04 -10.97 13.70
CA ALA A 401 23.76 -12.11 14.29
C ALA A 401 25.27 -11.85 14.34
N ALA A 402 25.79 -11.05 13.41
CA ALA A 402 27.14 -10.51 13.54
C ALA A 402 27.25 -9.56 14.75
N SER A 403 28.45 -9.38 15.27
CA SER A 403 28.71 -8.37 16.30
C SER A 403 29.95 -7.56 15.96
N ARG A 404 29.78 -6.61 15.02
CA ARG A 404 30.90 -5.84 14.46
C ARG A 404 31.23 -4.59 15.26
N VAL A 405 30.38 -4.19 16.21
CA VAL A 405 30.57 -3.02 17.06
C VAL A 405 30.91 -3.44 18.49
N ARG A 406 31.80 -2.69 19.14
CA ARG A 406 32.24 -2.91 20.53
C ARG A 406 31.88 -1.69 21.38
N TRP A 407 31.18 -1.91 22.49
CA TRP A 407 30.92 -0.87 23.50
C TRP A 407 31.86 -1.08 24.67
N LEU A 408 32.89 -0.24 24.77
CA LEU A 408 34.03 -0.46 25.65
C LEU A 408 33.77 -0.02 27.09
N ASP A 409 33.23 1.17 27.29
CA ASP A 409 32.99 1.77 28.62
C ASP A 409 31.70 2.61 28.64
N GLU A 410 31.54 3.53 29.60
CA GLU A 410 30.29 4.29 29.80
C GLU A 410 29.83 5.06 28.55
N ASP A 411 30.75 5.58 27.73
CA ASP A 411 30.37 6.33 26.54
C ASP A 411 31.16 5.97 25.28
N THR A 412 32.16 5.09 25.34
CA THR A 412 33.02 4.79 24.17
C THR A 412 32.52 3.60 23.36
N VAL A 413 32.23 3.84 22.09
CA VAL A 413 31.81 2.82 21.12
C VAL A 413 32.80 2.76 19.96
N VAL A 414 33.25 1.57 19.59
CA VAL A 414 34.21 1.32 18.52
C VAL A 414 33.56 0.48 17.43
N ARG A 415 33.83 0.85 16.17
CA ARG A 415 33.29 0.18 14.99
C ARG A 415 34.31 0.17 13.83
N PRO A 416 34.10 -0.64 12.78
CA PRO A 416 34.87 -0.55 11.55
C PRO A 416 34.77 0.85 10.92
N ALA A 417 35.86 1.31 10.34
CA ALA A 417 35.91 2.53 9.53
C ALA A 417 35.24 2.32 8.17
N GLY A 418 34.93 3.40 7.47
CA GLY A 418 34.27 3.38 6.17
C GLY A 418 32.75 3.58 6.25
N GLY A 419 32.06 3.29 5.15
CA GLY A 419 30.64 3.60 4.96
C GLY A 419 30.43 5.03 4.45
N ALA A 420 29.69 5.16 3.35
CA ALA A 420 29.29 6.45 2.77
C ALA A 420 27.79 6.68 3.06
N GLY A 421 27.32 7.93 2.99
CA GLY A 421 25.88 8.23 3.10
C GLY A 421 25.24 8.07 4.49
N VAL A 422 26.04 7.78 5.53
CA VAL A 422 25.55 7.64 6.90
C VAL A 422 25.28 9.01 7.52
N ALA A 423 24.00 9.37 7.63
CA ALA A 423 23.54 10.60 8.26
C ALA A 423 23.45 10.47 9.78
N SER A 424 23.12 9.27 10.30
CA SER A 424 23.05 9.04 11.75
C SER A 424 23.53 7.65 12.16
N ARG A 425 24.04 7.58 13.39
CA ARG A 425 24.61 6.39 14.04
C ARG A 425 24.02 6.26 15.42
N GLN A 426 23.51 5.08 15.76
CA GLN A 426 22.78 4.86 17.01
C GLN A 426 23.15 3.51 17.62
N LEU A 427 23.09 3.43 18.95
CA LEU A 427 22.88 2.17 19.65
C LEU A 427 21.39 2.00 19.88
N VAL A 428 20.84 0.85 19.52
CA VAL A 428 19.43 0.50 19.71
C VAL A 428 19.36 -0.64 20.72
N TYR A 429 18.56 -0.50 21.76
CA TYR A 429 18.40 -1.51 22.80
C TYR A 429 16.93 -1.86 23.04
N ALA A 430 16.68 -3.14 23.30
CA ALA A 430 15.38 -3.67 23.69
C ALA A 430 15.52 -4.41 25.02
N PRO A 431 14.93 -3.91 26.12
CA PRO A 431 15.04 -4.52 27.45
C PRO A 431 14.60 -5.99 27.47
N ARG A 432 13.60 -6.35 26.66
CA ARG A 432 13.08 -7.73 26.53
C ARG A 432 13.60 -8.48 25.29
N GLY A 433 14.39 -7.83 24.44
CA GLY A 433 14.76 -8.34 23.11
C GLY A 433 13.58 -8.35 22.12
N GLY A 434 13.76 -9.04 20.99
CA GLY A 434 12.71 -9.26 19.99
C GLY A 434 12.79 -8.41 18.73
N ILE A 435 13.80 -7.53 18.62
CA ILE A 435 14.05 -6.77 17.40
C ILE A 435 14.64 -7.73 16.35
N THR A 436 13.99 -7.82 15.20
CA THR A 436 14.40 -8.62 14.04
C THR A 436 14.57 -7.73 12.82
N LEU A 437 15.25 -8.23 11.77
CA LEU A 437 15.32 -7.55 10.49
C LEU A 437 14.22 -8.09 9.56
N ARG A 438 13.41 -7.22 8.96
CA ARG A 438 12.38 -7.56 7.97
C ARG A 438 12.45 -6.56 6.82
N ASP A 439 12.60 -7.06 5.60
CA ASP A 439 12.65 -6.25 4.37
C ASP A 439 13.64 -5.06 4.43
N GLY A 440 14.79 -5.27 5.08
CA GLY A 440 15.83 -4.24 5.23
C GLY A 440 15.59 -3.22 6.34
N ALA A 441 14.52 -3.35 7.12
CA ALA A 441 14.21 -2.51 8.27
C ALA A 441 14.21 -3.30 9.59
N LEU A 442 14.31 -2.61 10.73
CA LEU A 442 14.08 -3.22 12.03
C LEU A 442 12.57 -3.45 12.23
N SER A 443 12.18 -4.57 12.83
CA SER A 443 10.79 -4.87 13.17
C SER A 443 10.22 -3.97 14.27
N ASP A 444 11.10 -3.31 15.02
CA ASP A 444 10.82 -2.31 16.04
C ASP A 444 12.03 -1.36 16.12
N GLU A 445 11.77 -0.06 16.27
CA GLU A 445 12.81 0.97 16.37
C GLU A 445 13.54 0.95 17.72
N GLY A 446 12.94 0.32 18.74
CA GLY A 446 13.50 0.16 20.08
C GLY A 446 13.75 1.48 20.81
N HIS A 447 14.53 1.41 21.88
CA HIS A 447 15.10 2.60 22.51
C HIS A 447 16.48 2.87 21.94
N TRP A 448 16.80 4.13 21.65
CA TRP A 448 18.08 4.46 21.01
C TRP A 448 18.88 5.52 21.76
N LEU A 449 20.20 5.39 21.65
CA LEU A 449 21.22 6.33 22.08
C LEU A 449 21.98 6.85 20.86
N ARG A 450 22.15 8.16 20.74
CA ARG A 450 22.91 8.78 19.66
C ARG A 450 24.40 8.54 19.84
N LEU A 451 25.06 8.25 18.73
CA LEU A 451 26.51 8.22 18.66
C LEU A 451 27.02 9.41 17.86
N ARG A 452 28.05 10.06 18.39
CA ARG A 452 28.77 11.15 17.72
C ARG A 452 30.25 10.79 17.55
N PRO A 453 30.95 11.30 16.53
CA PRO A 453 32.40 11.15 16.43
C PRO A 453 33.08 11.60 17.72
N ALA A 454 34.06 10.82 18.18
CA ALA A 454 34.89 11.23 19.31
C ALA A 454 35.81 12.40 18.91
N GLY A 455 36.14 13.27 19.86
CA GLY A 455 37.02 14.42 19.63
C GLY A 455 38.46 14.03 19.26
N PRO A 456 39.27 14.98 18.75
CA PRO A 456 40.66 14.73 18.39
C PRO A 456 41.45 14.17 19.59
N GLY A 457 42.10 13.02 19.42
CA GLY A 457 42.85 12.30 20.46
C GLY A 457 42.28 10.93 20.86
N ALA A 458 41.03 10.63 20.52
CA ALA A 458 40.37 9.36 20.88
C ALA A 458 40.96 8.10 20.18
N GLY A 459 41.63 8.28 19.04
CA GLY A 459 42.24 7.19 18.26
C GLY A 459 43.53 6.58 18.84
N ARG A 460 44.02 7.05 20.00
CA ARG A 460 45.24 6.54 20.65
C ARG A 460 44.96 5.57 21.81
N ARG A 461 43.74 5.03 21.92
CA ARG A 461 43.38 4.11 23.02
C ARG A 461 43.93 2.70 22.80
N PRO A 462 44.41 2.01 23.87
CA PRO A 462 44.84 0.62 23.79
C PRO A 462 43.70 -0.31 23.34
N GLY A 463 43.97 -1.23 22.41
CA GLY A 463 42.98 -2.23 21.96
C GLY A 463 42.12 -1.85 20.75
N LEU A 464 42.40 -0.72 20.09
CA LEU A 464 41.90 -0.43 18.74
C LEU A 464 42.69 -1.23 17.70
N ALA A 465 41.97 -1.87 16.79
CA ALA A 465 42.53 -2.49 15.61
C ALA A 465 42.68 -1.46 14.46
N ASP A 466 43.60 -1.74 13.53
CA ASP A 466 43.75 -0.92 12.33
C ASP A 466 42.43 -0.89 11.53
N GLY A 467 42.02 0.31 11.13
CA GLY A 467 40.76 0.51 10.41
C GLY A 467 39.51 0.59 11.28
N GLU A 468 39.62 0.85 12.60
CA GLU A 468 38.47 1.15 13.47
C GLU A 468 38.31 2.67 13.73
N THR A 469 37.07 3.09 14.01
CA THR A 469 36.71 4.47 14.38
C THR A 469 36.05 4.49 15.75
N VAL A 470 36.35 5.52 16.54
CA VAL A 470 35.79 5.75 17.88
C VAL A 470 34.64 6.75 17.84
N LEU A 471 33.53 6.37 18.45
CA LEU A 471 32.35 7.19 18.69
C LEU A 471 32.10 7.34 20.20
N THR A 472 31.40 8.41 20.56
CA THR A 472 30.92 8.62 21.93
C THR A 472 29.40 8.66 21.98
N VAL A 473 28.80 8.15 23.06
CA VAL A 473 27.38 8.36 23.35
C VAL A 473 27.14 9.87 23.56
N ASP A 474 26.11 10.40 22.89
CA ASP A 474 25.74 11.80 23.01
C ASP A 474 25.40 12.14 24.47
N PRO A 475 25.90 13.26 25.04
CA PRO A 475 25.65 13.64 26.43
C PRO A 475 24.17 13.66 26.83
N ARG A 476 23.27 13.94 25.87
CA ARG A 476 21.81 13.98 26.08
C ARG A 476 21.19 12.61 26.37
N ASP A 477 21.93 11.52 26.10
CA ASP A 477 21.44 10.15 26.19
C ASP A 477 22.19 9.33 27.27
N ARG A 478 23.10 9.96 28.03
CA ARG A 478 23.95 9.28 29.01
C ARG A 478 23.19 8.71 30.20
N ASP A 479 22.09 9.35 30.60
CA ASP A 479 21.19 8.88 31.66
C ASP A 479 20.58 7.50 31.35
N ARG A 480 20.46 7.15 30.06
CA ARG A 480 19.88 5.89 29.58
C ARG A 480 20.91 4.78 29.33
N VAL A 481 22.21 5.06 29.49
CA VAL A 481 23.29 4.07 29.32
C VAL A 481 23.14 2.85 30.26
N PRO A 482 22.82 3.00 31.56
CA PRO A 482 22.65 1.86 32.45
C PRO A 482 21.55 0.90 31.99
N ASP A 483 20.47 1.42 31.42
CA ASP A 483 19.35 0.61 30.91
C ASP A 483 19.71 -0.07 29.59
N ALA A 484 20.41 0.63 28.71
CA ALA A 484 20.91 0.05 27.46
C ALA A 484 21.92 -1.08 27.70
N ARG A 485 22.83 -0.92 28.68
CA ARG A 485 23.80 -1.98 29.02
C ARG A 485 23.15 -3.22 29.65
N ARG A 486 22.03 -3.06 30.36
CA ARG A 486 21.27 -4.17 30.97
C ARG A 486 20.24 -4.82 30.03
N ALA A 487 20.05 -4.27 28.84
CA ALA A 487 19.05 -4.75 27.90
C ALA A 487 19.39 -6.17 27.40
N ARG A 488 18.35 -6.99 27.18
CA ARG A 488 18.53 -8.35 26.62
C ARG A 488 19.02 -8.35 25.17
N GLN A 489 18.83 -7.25 24.45
CA GLN A 489 19.32 -7.10 23.09
C GLN A 489 19.85 -5.69 22.89
N LEU A 490 21.02 -5.61 22.25
CA LEU A 490 21.72 -4.38 21.96
C LEU A 490 22.32 -4.44 20.55
N LEU A 491 21.99 -3.45 19.74
CA LEU A 491 22.31 -3.34 18.33
C LEU A 491 23.00 -2.00 18.06
N ALA A 492 23.78 -1.92 17.00
CA ALA A 492 24.31 -0.69 16.43
C ALA A 492 23.73 -0.51 15.04
N THR A 493 23.22 0.68 14.75
CA THR A 493 22.56 0.99 13.48
C THR A 493 23.17 2.21 12.81
N GLU A 494 23.13 2.20 11.49
CA GLU A 494 23.48 3.31 10.61
C GLU A 494 22.29 3.62 9.71
N ARG A 495 21.96 4.90 9.58
CA ARG A 495 20.84 5.36 8.76
C ARG A 495 21.25 6.44 7.75
N GLY A 496 20.61 6.40 6.59
CA GLY A 496 20.71 7.41 5.54
C GLY A 496 20.04 8.72 5.92
N ALA A 497 20.20 9.75 5.07
CA ALA A 497 19.59 11.07 5.28
C ALA A 497 18.06 11.06 5.18
N ASP A 498 17.50 10.09 4.48
CA ASP A 498 16.06 9.79 4.38
C ASP A 498 15.54 8.95 5.56
N GLY A 499 16.41 8.56 6.49
CA GLY A 499 16.08 7.71 7.63
C GLY A 499 16.12 6.20 7.34
N ALA A 500 16.42 5.78 6.11
CA ALA A 500 16.49 4.36 5.75
C ALA A 500 17.62 3.65 6.52
N LEU A 501 17.38 2.41 6.93
CA LEU A 501 18.37 1.58 7.61
C LEU A 501 19.40 1.06 6.60
N ILE A 502 20.66 1.47 6.75
CA ILE A 502 21.75 1.13 5.82
C ILE A 502 22.85 0.28 6.48
N GLY A 503 22.76 0.08 7.80
CA GLY A 503 23.59 -0.86 8.53
C GLY A 503 22.95 -1.20 9.88
N ALA A 504 23.04 -2.46 10.29
CA ALA A 504 22.56 -2.96 11.57
C ALA A 504 23.34 -4.21 11.99
N THR A 505 23.91 -4.22 13.19
CA THR A 505 24.67 -5.35 13.73
C THR A 505 24.55 -5.44 15.25
N GLY A 506 24.82 -6.61 15.83
CA GLY A 506 24.93 -6.77 17.28
C GLY A 506 26.10 -6.00 17.88
N VAL A 507 26.01 -5.68 19.17
CA VAL A 507 27.07 -4.97 19.90
C VAL A 507 27.69 -5.88 20.95
N ARG A 508 29.01 -6.03 20.91
CA ARG A 508 29.76 -6.70 21.98
C ARG A 508 30.01 -5.70 23.10
N GLN A 509 29.58 -6.03 24.31
CA GLN A 509 29.94 -5.26 25.49
C GLN A 509 31.32 -5.70 25.96
N GLY A 510 32.19 -4.73 26.25
CA GLY A 510 33.40 -4.96 27.05
C GLY A 510 32.98 -5.25 28.49
N ASN A 511 33.69 -6.22 29.10
CA ASN A 511 33.61 -6.47 30.54
C ASN A 511 34.09 -5.25 31.33
#